data_AF-A0A838IME5-F1
#
_entry.id   AF-A0A838IME5-F1
#
_cell.length_a   1.000
_cell.length_b   1.000
_cell.length_c   1.000
_cell.angle_alpha   90.00
_cell.angle_beta   90.00
_cell.angle_gamma   90.00
#
_symmetry.space_group_name_H-M   'P 1'
#
loop_
_entity.id
_entity.type
_entity.pdbx_description
1 polymer ?
#
loop_
_entity_poly.entity_id
_entity_poly.type
_entity_poly.pdbx_seq_one_letter_code
_entity_poly.pdbx_strand_id
1 'polypeptide(L)'
;VDLLESTPRQIELFEAMGFALPRFWHVPLMLDAQQRRLSKRDGADSLQDLRYLERSPASVVGELAASLGLVSPGSELSLGELLGEVTLDALRQLRGAEAQF
;
A
#
# COMPACT_ATOMS: atom_id res chain seq x y z
N VAL A 1 4.39 -12.89 7.50
CA VAL A 1 5.68 -12.17 7.54
C VAL A 1 5.80 -11.35 6.27
N ASP A 2 6.01 -10.05 6.45
CA ASP A 2 6.27 -9.09 5.36
C ASP A 2 7.76 -9.13 4.95
N LEU A 3 8.21 -8.27 4.04
CA LEU A 3 9.59 -8.15 3.58
C LEU A 3 10.55 -7.51 4.60
N LEU A 4 10.05 -6.94 5.70
CA LEU A 4 10.86 -6.27 6.73
C LEU A 4 12.05 -7.13 7.22
N GLU A 5 11.81 -8.39 7.51
CA GLU A 5 12.86 -9.30 8.00
C GLU A 5 13.90 -9.67 6.94
N SER A 6 13.64 -9.36 5.66
CA SER A 6 14.58 -9.57 4.57
C SER A 6 15.51 -8.38 4.35
N THR A 7 15.19 -7.20 4.88
CA THR A 7 16.00 -5.99 4.72
C THR A 7 17.43 -6.15 5.20
N PRO A 8 17.74 -6.78 6.35
CA PRO A 8 19.14 -6.99 6.76
C PRO A 8 19.94 -7.81 5.74
N ARG A 9 19.35 -8.88 5.19
CA ARG A 9 20.00 -9.70 4.15
C ARG A 9 20.18 -8.92 2.85
N GLN A 10 19.25 -8.04 2.51
CA GLN A 10 19.38 -7.17 1.34
C GLN A 10 20.53 -6.17 1.54
N ILE A 11 20.67 -5.57 2.73
CA ILE A 11 21.77 -4.64 3.06
C ILE A 11 23.13 -5.32 2.87
N GLU A 12 23.32 -6.52 3.44
CA GLU A 12 24.56 -7.30 3.29
C GLU A 12 24.92 -7.54 1.81
N LEU A 13 23.93 -7.83 0.96
CA LEU A 13 24.15 -8.02 -0.47
C LEU A 13 24.59 -6.72 -1.17
N PHE A 14 23.97 -5.58 -0.83
CA PHE A 14 24.38 -4.28 -1.38
C PHE A 14 25.82 -3.94 -1.00
N GLU A 15 26.20 -4.15 0.26
CA GLU A 15 27.54 -3.89 0.77
C GLU A 15 28.58 -4.81 0.12
N ALA A 16 28.28 -6.12 0.01
CA ALA A 16 29.18 -7.09 -0.63
C ALA A 16 29.44 -6.78 -2.11
N MET A 17 28.48 -6.16 -2.80
CA MET A 17 28.61 -5.73 -4.19
C MET A 17 29.18 -4.32 -4.35
N GLY A 18 29.45 -3.60 -3.25
CA GLY A 18 29.95 -2.22 -3.29
C GLY A 18 28.93 -1.20 -3.80
N PHE A 19 27.63 -1.49 -3.69
CA PHE A 19 26.57 -0.59 -4.10
C PHE A 19 26.13 0.35 -2.95
N ALA A 20 25.61 1.52 -3.32
CA ALA A 20 25.01 2.42 -2.37
C ALA A 20 23.70 1.85 -1.80
N LEU A 21 23.52 1.92 -0.49
CA LEU A 21 22.30 1.47 0.17
C LEU A 21 21.11 2.39 -0.17
N PRO A 22 19.97 1.84 -0.63
CA PRO A 22 18.75 2.62 -0.78
C PRO A 22 18.15 2.93 0.59
N ARG A 23 17.21 3.89 0.63
CA ARG A 23 16.35 4.08 1.79
C ARG A 23 15.20 3.09 1.72
N PHE A 24 15.01 2.32 2.78
CA PHE A 24 13.89 1.37 2.89
C PHE A 24 12.70 2.02 3.59
N TRP A 25 11.50 1.77 3.07
CA TRP A 25 10.24 2.13 3.70
C TRP A 25 9.34 0.90 3.71
N HIS A 26 8.94 0.43 4.89
CA HIS A 26 8.02 -0.68 5.04
C HIS A 26 6.64 -0.12 5.36
N VAL A 27 5.68 -0.41 4.50
CA VAL A 27 4.28 -0.02 4.69
C VAL A 27 3.50 -1.17 5.33
N PRO A 28 2.44 -0.86 6.11
CA PRO A 28 1.56 -1.87 6.69
C PRO A 28 0.95 -2.78 5.62
N LEU A 29 0.70 -4.04 5.98
CA LEU A 29 -0.07 -4.94 5.13
C LEU A 29 -1.55 -4.53 5.16
N MET A 30 -2.23 -4.71 4.03
CA MET A 30 -3.69 -4.57 3.99
C MET A 30 -4.34 -5.74 4.72
N LEU A 31 -5.31 -5.42 5.57
CA LEU A 31 -6.09 -6.37 6.34
C LEU A 31 -7.53 -6.42 5.81
N ASP A 32 -8.15 -7.59 5.89
CA ASP A 32 -9.59 -7.76 5.66
C ASP A 32 -10.42 -7.24 6.86
N ALA A 33 -11.74 -7.23 6.70
CA ALA A 33 -12.69 -6.88 7.76
C ALA A 33 -12.61 -7.76 9.02
N GLN A 34 -11.89 -8.89 8.99
CA GLN A 34 -11.62 -9.76 10.13
C GLN A 34 -10.18 -9.60 10.67
N GLN A 35 -9.47 -8.54 10.29
CA GLN A 35 -8.10 -8.24 10.71
C GLN A 35 -7.07 -9.30 10.28
N ARG A 36 -7.39 -10.09 9.26
CA ARG A 36 -6.47 -11.06 8.67
C ARG A 36 -5.80 -10.41 7.46
N ARG A 37 -4.56 -10.80 7.19
CA ARG A 37 -3.85 -10.35 5.99
C ARG A 37 -4.70 -10.65 4.75
N LEU A 38 -4.98 -9.63 3.95
CA LEU A 38 -5.67 -9.79 2.69
C LEU A 38 -4.86 -10.74 1.80
N SER A 39 -5.51 -11.81 1.33
CA SER A 39 -4.88 -12.79 0.49
C SER A 39 -5.82 -13.22 -0.63
N LYS A 40 -5.28 -13.45 -1.83
CA LYS A 40 -6.04 -13.96 -2.97
C LYS A 40 -6.68 -15.33 -2.70
N ARG A 41 -6.19 -16.08 -1.70
CA ARG A 41 -6.71 -17.40 -1.35
C ARG A 41 -7.98 -17.31 -0.52
N ASP A 42 -8.20 -16.18 0.15
CA ASP A 42 -9.33 -15.98 1.06
C ASP A 42 -10.52 -15.31 0.36
N GLY A 43 -10.51 -15.25 -0.98
CA GLY A 43 -11.61 -14.72 -1.78
C GLY A 43 -11.64 -13.19 -1.91
N ALA A 44 -10.55 -12.50 -1.57
CA ALA A 44 -10.42 -11.07 -1.82
C ALA A 44 -10.43 -10.79 -3.34
N ASP A 45 -11.23 -9.79 -3.75
CA ASP A 45 -11.35 -9.38 -5.15
C ASP A 45 -9.99 -8.97 -5.72
N SER A 46 -9.65 -9.51 -6.88
CA SER A 46 -8.50 -9.04 -7.65
C SER A 46 -8.83 -7.77 -8.44
N LEU A 47 -7.80 -7.05 -8.89
CA LEU A 47 -8.00 -5.92 -9.83
C LEU A 47 -8.71 -6.34 -11.13
N GLN A 48 -8.68 -7.62 -11.49
CA GLN A 48 -9.43 -8.13 -12.63
C GLN A 48 -10.91 -8.29 -12.28
N ASP A 49 -11.22 -8.80 -11.07
CA ASP A 49 -12.59 -8.94 -10.58
C ASP A 49 -13.25 -7.56 -10.42
N LEU A 50 -12.55 -6.59 -9.82
CA LEU A 50 -13.03 -5.21 -9.71
C LEU A 50 -13.36 -4.59 -11.09
N ARG A 51 -12.59 -4.95 -12.13
CA ARG A 51 -12.86 -4.48 -13.49
C ARG A 51 -14.08 -5.16 -14.11
N TYR A 52 -14.28 -6.46 -13.86
CA TYR A 52 -15.50 -7.16 -14.29
C TYR A 52 -16.75 -6.64 -13.58
N LEU A 53 -16.61 -6.15 -12.35
CA LEU A 53 -17.66 -5.45 -11.60
C LEU A 53 -17.83 -3.98 -12.03
N GLU A 54 -17.19 -3.56 -13.12
CA GLU A 54 -17.25 -2.20 -13.68
C GLU A 54 -16.86 -1.09 -12.68
N ARG A 55 -16.02 -1.41 -11.68
CA ARG A 55 -15.47 -0.41 -10.76
C ARG A 55 -14.57 0.55 -11.52
N SER A 56 -14.81 1.85 -11.36
CA SER A 56 -13.96 2.88 -11.96
C SER A 56 -12.57 2.87 -11.31
N PRO A 57 -11.48 3.10 -12.07
CA PRO A 57 -10.15 3.23 -11.50
C PRO A 57 -10.06 4.32 -10.42
N ALA A 58 -10.81 5.41 -10.59
CA ALA A 58 -10.85 6.52 -9.64
C ALA A 58 -11.47 6.11 -8.29
N SER A 59 -12.52 5.29 -8.31
CA SER A 59 -13.13 4.74 -7.11
C SER A 59 -12.17 3.78 -6.38
N VAL A 60 -11.46 2.91 -7.11
CA VAL A 60 -10.48 1.99 -6.51
C VAL A 60 -9.33 2.75 -5.87
N VAL A 61 -8.79 3.78 -6.54
CA VAL A 61 -7.72 4.63 -5.99
C VAL A 61 -8.20 5.37 -4.75
N GLY A 62 -9.39 5.94 -4.78
CA GLY A 62 -9.95 6.67 -3.64
C GLY A 62 -10.23 5.78 -2.44
N GLU A 63 -10.73 4.57 -2.64
CA GLU A 63 -10.93 3.57 -1.59
C GLU A 63 -9.58 3.18 -0.94
N LEU A 64 -8.56 2.88 -1.74
CA LEU A 64 -7.21 2.60 -1.24
C LEU A 64 -6.61 3.78 -0.49
N ALA A 65 -6.74 5.00 -1.00
CA ALA A 65 -6.23 6.20 -0.34
C ALA A 65 -6.98 6.47 0.98
N ALA A 66 -8.29 6.26 1.02
CA ALA A 66 -9.10 6.39 2.23
C ALA A 66 -8.73 5.34 3.28
N SER A 67 -8.39 4.11 2.87
CA SER A 67 -7.92 3.05 3.79
C SER A 67 -6.64 3.43 4.55
N LEU A 68 -5.87 4.37 3.99
CA LEU A 68 -4.66 4.93 4.59
C LEU A 68 -4.91 6.28 5.28
N GLY A 69 -6.16 6.75 5.34
CA GLY A 69 -6.51 8.05 5.90
C GLY A 69 -5.99 9.25 5.10
N LEU A 70 -5.61 9.05 3.83
CA LEU A 70 -5.07 10.12 2.98
C LEU A 70 -6.16 11.01 2.38
N VAL A 71 -7.37 10.47 2.21
CA VAL A 71 -8.55 11.17 1.70
C VAL A 71 -9.80 10.70 2.45
N SER A 72 -10.93 11.40 2.29
CA SER A 72 -12.20 10.98 2.90
C SER A 72 -12.77 9.71 2.22
N PRO A 73 -13.46 8.82 2.96
CA PRO A 73 -14.15 7.67 2.38
C PRO A 73 -15.13 8.07 1.27
N GLY A 74 -15.18 7.28 0.19
CA GLY A 74 -16.02 7.55 -0.99
C GLY A 74 -15.46 8.59 -1.95
N SER A 75 -14.24 9.09 -1.74
CA SER A 75 -13.56 9.94 -2.73
C SER A 75 -13.35 9.17 -4.03
N GLU A 76 -13.52 9.86 -5.17
CA GLU A 76 -13.14 9.35 -6.49
C GLU A 76 -12.10 10.28 -7.08
N LEU A 77 -10.89 9.78 -7.29
CA LEU A 77 -9.78 10.56 -7.81
C LEU A 77 -8.79 9.68 -8.56
N SER A 78 -8.15 10.27 -9.55
CA SER A 78 -7.03 9.65 -10.24
C SER A 78 -5.79 9.57 -9.34
N LEU A 79 -4.87 8.69 -9.70
CA LEU A 79 -3.55 8.65 -9.06
C LEU A 79 -2.79 9.98 -9.22
N GLY A 80 -2.98 10.69 -10.34
CA GLY A 80 -2.34 11.98 -10.57
C GLY A 80 -2.83 13.06 -9.60
N GLU A 81 -4.14 13.13 -9.36
CA GLU A 81 -4.73 14.03 -8.37
C GLU A 81 -4.27 13.67 -6.96
N LEU A 82 -4.24 12.38 -6.60
CA LEU A 82 -3.74 11.94 -5.30
C LEU A 82 -2.27 12.35 -5.09
N LEU A 83 -1.42 12.19 -6.11
CA LEU A 83 0.00 12.57 -6.02
C LEU A 83 0.23 14.08 -5.93
N GLY A 84 -0.73 14.90 -6.35
CA GLY A 84 -0.69 16.35 -6.14
C GLY A 84 -0.81 16.75 -4.67
N GLU A 85 -1.48 15.93 -3.87
CA GLU A 85 -1.80 16.20 -2.45
C GLU A 85 -0.90 15.43 -1.48
N VAL A 86 -0.40 14.24 -1.86
CA VAL A 86 0.39 13.37 -0.97
C VAL A 86 1.86 13.80 -0.91
N THR A 87 2.33 14.08 0.31
CA THR A 87 3.74 14.38 0.60
C THR A 87 4.46 13.21 1.26
N LEU A 88 5.80 13.19 1.17
CA LEU A 88 6.62 12.23 1.91
C LEU A 88 6.41 12.32 3.43
N ASP A 89 6.05 13.50 3.95
CA ASP A 89 5.76 13.69 5.37
C ASP A 89 4.41 13.08 5.76
N ALA A 90 3.39 13.18 4.91
CA ALA A 90 2.13 12.46 5.12
C ALA A 90 2.38 10.93 5.15
N LEU A 91 3.19 10.42 4.23
CA LEU A 91 3.57 8.99 4.23
C LEU A 91 4.40 8.60 5.45
N ARG A 92 5.18 9.52 6.03
CA ARG A 92 5.94 9.28 7.28
C ARG A 92 5.03 9.06 8.47
N GLN A 93 3.89 9.72 8.51
CA GLN A 93 2.90 9.59 9.58
C GLN A 93 2.12 8.26 9.50
N LEU A 94 2.11 7.59 8.34
CA LEU A 94 1.55 6.25 8.18
C LEU A 94 2.40 5.13 8.82
N ARG A 95 3.53 5.48 9.45
CA ARG A 95 4.42 4.52 10.11
C ARG A 95 3.70 3.90 11.32
N GLY A 96 3.19 2.68 11.14
CA GLY A 96 2.41 1.95 12.15
C GLY A 96 0.89 2.11 12.05
N ALA A 97 0.38 2.76 10.99
CA ALA A 97 -1.05 2.74 10.69
C ALA A 97 -1.49 1.33 10.27
N GLU A 98 -2.75 0.95 10.48
CA GLU A 98 -3.31 -0.29 9.91
C GLU A 98 -4.16 0.10 8.70
N ALA A 99 -3.86 -0.47 7.53
CA ALA A 99 -4.65 -0.24 6.32
C ALA A 99 -5.80 -1.24 6.29
N GLN A 100 -7.03 -0.76 6.42
CA GLN A 100 -8.25 -1.58 6.47
C GLN A 100 -8.96 -1.56 5.12
N PHE A 101 -9.28 -2.73 4.57
CA PHE A 101 -10.01 -2.91 3.33
C PHE A 101 -11.32 -3.66 3.56
#